data_AF-W4MEX0-F1
#
_entry.id   AF-W4MEX0-F1
#
_cell.length_a   1.000
_cell.length_b   1.000
_cell.length_c   1.000
_cell.angle_alpha   90.00
_cell.angle_beta   90.00
_cell.angle_gamma   90.00
#
_symmetry.space_group_name_H-M   'P 1'
#
loop_
_entity.id
_entity.type
_entity.pdbx_description
1 polymer ?
#
loop_
_entity_poly.entity_id
_entity_poly.type
_entity_poly.pdbx_seq_one_letter_code
_entity_poly.pdbx_strand_id
1 'polypeptide(L)' 'MAIAFFWVFEPGGNVDHIAGHGLIPEDVEEAFYFVERFTTSRSSGLPAFVGPALNGDRIFVVYEEIDANTWHVKTAYPI' A
#
# COMPACT_ATOMS: atom_id res chain seq x y z
N MET A 1 12.97 -1.10 12.79
CA MET A 1 12.11 0.09 12.77
C MET A 1 10.77 -0.32 12.20
N ALA A 2 9.67 0.12 12.78
CA ALA A 2 8.34 -0.08 12.22
C ALA A 2 8.00 1.10 11.30
N ILE A 3 7.40 0.81 10.14
CA ILE A 3 6.83 1.82 9.24
C ILE A 3 5.37 2.06 9.65
N ALA A 4 4.95 3.33 9.67
CA ALA A 4 3.57 3.74 9.83
C ALA A 4 2.98 4.11 8.47
N PHE A 5 1.75 3.68 8.21
CA PHE A 5 1.01 4.05 7.01
C PHE A 5 0.10 5.25 7.29
N PHE A 6 0.16 6.25 6.42
CA PHE A 6 -0.72 7.41 6.49
C PHE A 6 -2.02 7.14 5.72
N TRP A 7 -3.14 7.17 6.45
CA TRP A 7 -4.49 6.89 5.95
C TRP A 7 -5.39 8.13 6.06
N VAL A 8 -6.10 8.41 4.98
CA VAL A 8 -7.08 9.49 4.82
C VAL A 8 -8.45 8.82 4.66
N PHE A 9 -9.30 8.96 5.67
CA PHE A 9 -10.62 8.33 5.75
C PHE A 9 -11.75 9.24 5.24
N GLU A 10 -11.45 10.50 4.95
CA GLU A 10 -12.37 11.42 4.32
C GLU A 10 -12.77 10.91 2.92
N PRO A 11 -14.00 11.20 2.45
CA PRO A 11 -14.45 10.75 1.13
C PRO A 11 -13.47 11.11 0.00
N GLY A 12 -13.10 10.10 -0.80
CA GLY A 12 -12.11 10.24 -1.86
C GLY A 12 -10.65 10.20 -1.40
N GLY A 13 -10.40 9.93 -0.11
CA GLY A 13 -9.09 9.62 0.45
C GLY A 13 -8.51 8.30 -0.05
N ASN A 14 -7.30 7.97 0.41
CA ASN A 14 -6.62 6.76 -0.05
C ASN A 14 -7.29 5.47 0.46
N VAL A 15 -7.99 5.52 1.60
CA VAL A 15 -8.79 4.38 2.09
C VAL A 15 -9.93 4.07 1.13
N ASP A 16 -10.71 5.07 0.73
CA ASP A 16 -11.77 4.91 -0.28
C ASP A 16 -11.21 4.43 -1.62
N HIS A 17 -10.04 4.94 -2.02
CA HIS A 17 -9.40 4.57 -3.28
C HIS A 17 -9.04 3.07 -3.32
N ILE A 18 -8.40 2.54 -2.28
CA ILE A 18 -8.04 1.11 -2.22
C ILE A 18 -9.26 0.21 -1.99
N ALA A 19 -10.30 0.72 -1.30
CA ALA A 19 -11.58 0.01 -1.17
C ALA A 19 -12.23 -0.22 -2.54
N GLY A 20 -12.04 0.70 -3.50
CA GLY A 20 -12.41 0.51 -4.90
C GLY A 20 -11.73 -0.67 -5.60
N HIS A 21 -10.63 -1.17 -5.04
CA HIS A 21 -9.92 -2.37 -5.47
C HIS A 21 -10.20 -3.60 -4.59
N GLY A 22 -11.16 -3.50 -3.66
CA GLY A 22 -11.54 -4.58 -2.75
C GLY A 22 -10.56 -4.79 -1.60
N LEU A 23 -9.76 -3.77 -1.26
CA LEU A 23 -8.74 -3.84 -0.21
C LEU A 23 -9.09 -2.95 0.98
N ILE A 24 -8.58 -3.33 2.15
CA ILE A 24 -8.59 -2.51 3.37
C ILE A 24 -7.16 -2.14 3.78
N PRO A 25 -6.96 -1.12 4.64
CA PRO A 25 -5.65 -0.77 5.18
C PRO A 25 -4.83 -1.96 5.71
N GLU A 26 -5.51 -2.90 6.37
CA GLU A 26 -4.90 -4.09 6.97
C GLU A 26 -4.33 -5.06 5.91
N ASP A 27 -4.86 -5.08 4.68
CA ASP A 27 -4.25 -5.84 3.58
C ASP A 27 -2.90 -5.28 3.18
N VAL A 28 -2.74 -3.95 3.24
CA VAL A 28 -1.49 -3.27 2.92
C VAL A 28 -0.46 -3.49 4.03
N GLU A 29 -0.91 -3.50 5.29
CA GLU A 29 -0.07 -3.82 6.44
C GLU A 29 0.41 -5.27 6.40
N GLU A 30 -0.48 -6.23 6.09
CA GLU A 30 -0.14 -7.65 5.91
C GLU A 30 0.88 -7.82 4.77
N ALA A 31 0.63 -7.16 3.63
CA ALA A 31 1.52 -7.23 2.47
C ALA A 31 2.90 -6.63 2.77
N PHE A 32 2.98 -5.63 3.64
CA PHE A 32 4.27 -5.10 4.09
C PHE A 32 4.96 -6.03 5.09
N TYR A 33 4.20 -6.62 6.02
CA TYR A 33 4.72 -7.56 7.00
C TYR A 33 5.34 -8.79 6.33
N PHE A 34 4.70 -9.29 5.27
CA PHE A 34 5.16 -10.41 4.45
C PHE A 34 5.68 -9.98 3.07
N VAL A 35 6.35 -8.83 3.00
CA VAL A 35 6.83 -8.26 1.74
C VAL A 35 7.70 -9.25 0.96
N GLU A 36 7.29 -9.52 -0.28
CA GLU A 36 8.01 -10.40 -1.21
C GLU A 36 9.11 -9.64 -1.95
N ARG A 37 8.81 -8.40 -2.36
CA ARG A 37 9.77 -7.53 -3.06
C ARG A 37 9.46 -6.06 -2.93
N PHE A 38 10.51 -5.25 -2.89
CA PHE A 38 10.46 -3.82 -3.15
C PHE A 38 10.78 -3.54 -4.62
N THR A 39 10.15 -2.52 -5.19
CA THR A 39 10.26 -2.16 -6.60
C THR A 39 9.87 -0.69 -6.83
N THR A 40 9.71 -0.30 -8.08
CA THR A 40 9.29 1.04 -8.48
C THR A 40 8.11 0.93 -9.42
N SER A 41 7.07 1.71 -9.16
CA SER A 41 5.93 1.84 -10.06
C SER A 41 6.38 2.40 -11.40
N ARG A 42 6.06 1.71 -12.50
CA ARG A 42 6.46 2.13 -13.85
C ARG A 42 5.74 3.40 -14.32
N SER A 43 4.51 3.62 -13.86
CA SER A 43 3.68 4.74 -14.30
C SER A 43 3.98 6.03 -13.54
N SER A 44 4.24 5.92 -12.23
CA SER A 44 4.48 7.09 -11.37
C SER A 44 5.95 7.33 -11.02
N GLY A 45 6.82 6.33 -11.18
CA GLY A 45 8.21 6.39 -10.71
C GLY A 45 8.34 6.33 -9.18
N LEU A 46 7.23 6.18 -8.45
CA LEU A 46 7.21 6.11 -6.99
C LEU A 46 7.66 4.72 -6.49
N PRO A 47 8.21 4.64 -5.26
CA PRO A 47 8.52 3.36 -4.66
C PRO A 47 7.24 2.52 -4.48
N ALA A 48 7.42 1.22 -4.57
CA ALA A 48 6.35 0.25 -4.47
C ALA A 48 6.83 -1.04 -3.82
N PHE A 49 5.91 -1.83 -3.32
CA PHE A 49 6.20 -3.19 -2.86
C PHE A 49 5.09 -4.15 -3.27
N VAL A 50 5.41 -5.44 -3.20
CA VAL A 50 4.49 -6.53 -3.46
C VAL A 50 4.50 -7.49 -2.28
N GLY A 51 3.32 -7.91 -1.87
CA GLY A 51 3.12 -8.89 -0.81
C GLY A 51 1.70 -9.43 -0.80
N PRO A 52 1.41 -10.41 0.06
CA PRO A 52 0.07 -10.98 0.21
C PRO A 52 -0.84 -10.07 1.05
N ALA A 53 -2.09 -9.91 0.62
CA ALA A 53 -3.19 -9.39 1.42
C ALA A 53 -3.67 -10.43 2.45
N LEU A 54 -4.61 -10.07 3.33
CA LEU A 54 -5.11 -10.97 4.39
C LEU A 54 -5.78 -12.23 3.84
N ASN A 55 -6.37 -12.13 2.64
CA ASN A 55 -6.99 -13.27 1.96
C ASN A 55 -5.98 -14.15 1.20
N GLY A 56 -4.69 -13.78 1.20
CA GLY A 56 -3.59 -14.46 0.51
C GLY A 56 -3.40 -14.04 -0.95
N ASP A 57 -4.28 -13.19 -1.51
CA ASP A 57 -4.06 -12.63 -2.84
C ASP A 57 -2.87 -11.70 -2.84
N ARG A 58 -2.10 -11.70 -3.92
CA ARG A 58 -0.94 -10.84 -4.04
C ARG A 58 -1.38 -9.45 -4.47
N ILE A 59 -0.89 -8.42 -3.78
CA ILE A 59 -1.20 -7.02 -4.09
C ILE A 59 0.07 -6.23 -4.43
N PHE A 60 -0.09 -5.20 -5.24
CA PHE A 60 0.94 -4.22 -5.57
C PHE A 60 0.59 -2.89 -4.90
N VAL A 61 1.48 -2.39 -4.04
CA VAL A 61 1.28 -1.18 -3.25
C VAL A 61 2.25 -0.11 -3.71
N VAL A 62 1.75 1.08 -4.04
CA VAL A 62 2.55 2.27 -4.37
C VAL A 62 2.43 3.27 -3.24
N TYR A 63 3.56 3.80 -2.81
CA TYR A 63 3.60 4.74 -1.69
C TYR A 63 4.53 5.92 -1.96
N GLU A 64 4.38 6.95 -1.14
CA GLU A 64 5.27 8.11 -1.04
C GLU A 64 5.85 8.13 0.37
N GLU A 65 7.15 8.38 0.49
CA GLU A 65 7.82 8.50 1.80
C GLU A 65 7.66 9.93 2.31
N ILE A 66 6.87 10.10 3.39
CA ILE A 66 6.66 11.42 4.00
C ILE A 66 7.86 11.80 4.88
N ASP A 67 8.36 10.83 5.65
CA ASP A 67 9.53 10.95 6.51
C ASP A 67 10.23 9.59 6.70
N ALA A 68 11.15 9.50 7.66
CA ALA A 68 11.98 8.31 7.87
C ALA A 68 11.20 7.04 8.25
N ASN A 69 9.96 7.14 8.71
CA ASN A 69 9.15 5.99 9.13
C ASN A 69 7.67 6.09 8.75
N THR A 70 7.26 7.08 7.97
CA THR A 70 5.86 7.28 7.56
C THR A 70 5.71 7.21 6.05
N TRP A 71 4.87 6.30 5.57
CA TRP A 71 4.56 6.13 4.15
C TRP A 71 3.11 6.46 3.85
N HIS A 72 2.88 7.33 2.87
CA HIS A 72 1.56 7.63 2.33
C HIS A 72 1.23 6.68 1.18
N VAL A 73 0.26 5.81 1.39
CA VAL A 73 -0.20 4.88 0.35
C VAL A 73 -0.95 5.66 -0.73
N LYS A 74 -0.40 5.65 -1.95
CA LYS A 74 -1.01 6.32 -3.12
C LYS A 74 -2.04 5.43 -3.80
N THR A 75 -1.77 4.12 -3.89
CA THR A 75 -2.72 3.12 -4.40
C THR A 75 -2.26 1.72 -4.01
N ALA A 76 -3.19 0.78 -3.96
CA ALA A 76 -2.94 -0.65 -3.80
C ALA A 76 -3.97 -1.42 -4.63
N TYR A 77 -3.56 -2.51 -5.28
CA TYR A 77 -4.48 -3.35 -6.07
C TYR A 77 -3.95 -4.79 -6.22
N PRO A 78 -4.84 -5.80 -6.37
CA PRO A 78 -4.44 -7.19 -6.63
C PRO A 78 -3.71 -7.40 -7.98
N ILE A 79 -2.77 -8.36 -8.05
CA ILE A 79 -1.93 -8.66 -9.25
C ILE A 79 -1.69 -10.15 -9.59
#